data_AF-A0AAD7R6T5-F1
#
_entry.id   AF-A0AAD7R6T5-F1
#
_cell.length_a   1.000
_cell.length_b   1.000
_cell.length_c   1.000
_cell.angle_alpha   90.00
_cell.angle_beta   90.00
_cell.angle_gamma   90.00
#
_symmetry.space_group_name_H-M   'P 1'
#
loop_
_entity.id
_entity.type
_entity.pdbx_description
1 polymer ?
#
loop_
_entity_poly.entity_id
_entity_poly.type
_entity_poly.pdbx_seq_one_letter_code
_entity_poly.pdbx_strand_id
1 'polypeptide(L)'
;MDTIRRSAASYISPEAQRHCGACPTGKRRLWLGGKGTNLAQGLNIERRKLVVEEVRREEETARSAKAVSLAKQGQWMRWEGMERRKISWKELWEMEASNISFIIRATYDVLPSPRNLHQWYGEDPTCALCPTPATLRHIMTGCKTSLTQGRYTWRHNQVLKNLASALENIRT
;
A
#
# COMPACT_ATOMS: atom_id res chain seq x y z
N MET A 1 7.42 3.03 -33.63
CA MET A 1 7.31 2.06 -32.52
C MET A 1 8.69 1.86 -31.87
N ASP A 2 9.32 2.93 -31.36
CA ASP A 2 10.71 2.86 -30.83
C ASP A 2 10.95 3.74 -29.58
N THR A 3 9.90 4.10 -28.86
CA THR A 3 9.99 5.04 -27.72
C THR A 3 9.86 4.38 -26.35
N ILE A 4 9.52 3.08 -26.27
CA ILE A 4 9.18 2.42 -25.00
C ILE A 4 10.41 1.79 -24.31
N ARG A 5 11.52 1.55 -25.01
CA ARG A 5 12.71 0.90 -24.43
C ARG A 5 13.66 1.80 -23.63
N ARG A 6 13.44 3.12 -23.58
CA ARG A 6 14.34 4.05 -22.86
C ARG A 6 13.94 4.35 -21.40
N SER A 7 12.82 3.82 -20.90
CA SER A 7 12.24 4.28 -19.62
C SER A 7 12.48 3.39 -18.39
N ALA A 8 13.14 2.23 -18.53
CA ALA A 8 13.42 1.38 -17.36
C ALA A 8 14.65 1.85 -16.56
N ALA A 9 15.59 2.56 -17.21
CA ALA A 9 16.82 3.03 -16.56
C ALA A 9 16.61 4.30 -15.72
N SER A 10 15.52 5.04 -15.94
CA SER A 10 15.18 6.27 -15.20
C SER A 10 14.47 6.02 -13.87
N TYR A 11 14.12 4.76 -13.56
CA TYR A 11 13.46 4.36 -12.32
C TYR A 11 14.38 3.62 -11.34
N ILE A 12 15.65 3.46 -11.70
CA ILE A 12 16.68 2.87 -10.83
C ILE A 12 17.36 4.05 -10.13
N SER A 13 17.38 4.08 -8.79
CA SER A 13 18.08 5.14 -8.09
C SER A 13 19.56 5.14 -8.48
N PRO A 14 20.23 6.31 -8.45
CA PRO A 14 21.68 6.39 -8.67
C PRO A 14 22.49 5.48 -7.74
N GLU A 15 21.94 5.11 -6.59
CA GLU A 15 22.54 4.19 -5.61
C GLU A 15 22.48 2.74 -6.06
N ALA A 16 21.33 2.28 -6.54
CA ALA A 16 21.17 0.96 -7.11
C ALA A 16 22.10 0.72 -8.33
N GLN A 17 22.43 1.78 -9.08
CA GLN A 17 23.41 1.73 -10.18
C GLN A 17 24.86 1.55 -9.69
N ARG A 18 25.22 2.00 -8.49
CA ARG A 18 26.55 1.78 -7.89
C ARG A 18 26.80 0.30 -7.58
N HIS A 19 25.77 -0.41 -7.14
CA HIS A 19 25.86 -1.83 -6.76
C HIS A 19 25.75 -2.79 -7.95
N CYS A 20 24.97 -2.43 -8.98
CA CYS A 20 24.74 -3.30 -10.14
C CYS A 20 25.86 -3.23 -11.21
N GLY A 21 26.76 -2.23 -11.12
CA GLY A 21 27.72 -1.93 -12.17
C GLY A 21 27.06 -1.33 -13.42
N ALA A 22 27.86 -0.71 -14.28
CA ALA A 22 27.37 -0.10 -15.51
C ALA A 22 26.72 -1.16 -16.44
N CYS A 23 25.46 -0.94 -16.83
CA CYS A 23 24.79 -1.77 -17.83
C CYS A 23 25.55 -1.61 -19.16
N PRO A 24 26.08 -2.68 -19.79
CA PRO A 24 26.90 -2.54 -20.98
C PRO A 24 26.09 -1.99 -22.16
N THR A 25 26.22 -0.70 -22.43
CA THR A 25 25.68 -0.04 -23.61
C THR A 25 26.62 -0.27 -24.79
N GLY A 26 26.51 -1.43 -25.41
CA GLY A 26 27.22 -1.71 -26.66
C GLY A 26 27.05 -3.15 -27.14
N LYS A 27 26.21 -3.36 -28.15
CA LYS A 27 26.15 -4.65 -28.86
C LYS A 27 27.37 -4.80 -29.76
N ARG A 28 28.18 -5.84 -29.56
CA ARG A 28 28.89 -6.54 -30.63
C ARG A 28 28.84 -8.06 -30.35
N ARG A 29 28.43 -8.80 -31.38
CA ARG A 29 28.36 -10.28 -31.46
C ARG A 29 29.74 -10.93 -31.39
N LEU A 30 29.73 -12.27 -31.23
CA LEU A 30 30.81 -13.29 -31.26
C LEU A 30 31.37 -13.65 -29.86
N TRP A 31 31.55 -14.91 -29.44
CA TRP A 31 31.65 -16.24 -30.08
C TRP A 31 31.60 -17.34 -28.99
N LEU A 32 31.29 -18.58 -29.42
CA LEU A 32 31.86 -19.86 -28.98
C LEU A 32 31.56 -20.42 -27.57
N GLY A 33 31.24 -21.72 -27.58
CA GLY A 33 30.87 -22.50 -26.41
C GLY A 33 32.00 -22.72 -25.42
N GLY A 34 31.62 -22.69 -24.15
CA GLY A 34 32.36 -23.26 -23.04
C GLY A 34 31.35 -23.54 -21.93
N LYS A 35 31.15 -24.81 -21.56
CA LYS A 35 30.37 -25.19 -20.38
C LYS A 35 31.17 -24.76 -19.14
N GLY A 36 31.04 -23.49 -18.76
CA GLY A 36 31.48 -22.98 -17.46
C GLY A 36 30.73 -23.72 -16.36
N THR A 37 31.47 -24.25 -15.41
CA THR A 37 31.03 -25.16 -14.36
C THR A 37 29.86 -24.60 -13.53
N ASN A 38 28.88 -25.46 -13.22
CA ASN A 38 27.67 -25.13 -12.44
C ASN A 38 27.98 -24.45 -11.07
N LEU A 39 29.19 -24.66 -10.52
CA LEU A 39 29.66 -24.08 -9.26
C LEU A 39 29.88 -22.56 -9.34
N ALA A 40 30.48 -22.07 -10.44
CA ALA A 40 30.70 -20.64 -10.66
C ALA A 40 29.39 -19.90 -10.97
N GLN A 41 28.44 -20.60 -11.62
CA GLN A 41 27.08 -20.10 -11.84
C GLN A 41 26.28 -20.00 -10.53
N GLY A 42 26.39 -21.00 -9.63
CA GLY A 42 25.80 -20.96 -8.29
C GLY A 42 26.33 -19.80 -7.45
N LEU A 43 27.64 -19.58 -7.43
CA LEU A 43 28.27 -18.44 -6.74
C LEU A 43 27.82 -17.09 -7.33
N ASN A 44 27.57 -17.02 -8.63
CA ASN A 44 27.05 -15.85 -9.32
C ASN A 44 25.57 -15.60 -8.98
N ILE A 45 24.76 -16.66 -8.83
CA ILE A 45 23.36 -16.57 -8.41
C ILE A 45 23.27 -16.07 -6.97
N GLU A 46 24.04 -16.65 -6.05
CA GLU A 46 24.06 -16.22 -4.65
C GLU A 46 24.58 -14.77 -4.51
N ARG A 47 25.63 -14.40 -5.24
CA ARG A 47 26.11 -13.01 -5.28
C ARG A 47 25.06 -12.05 -5.83
N ARG A 48 24.33 -12.43 -6.90
CA ARG A 48 23.22 -11.63 -7.43
C ARG A 48 22.09 -11.48 -6.43
N LYS A 49 21.71 -12.55 -5.73
CA LYS A 49 20.69 -12.49 -4.68
C LYS A 49 21.09 -11.50 -3.59
N LEU A 50 22.31 -11.59 -3.08
CA LEU A 50 22.81 -10.66 -2.05
C LEU A 50 22.79 -9.20 -2.53
N VAL A 51 23.25 -8.94 -3.76
CA VAL A 51 23.20 -7.58 -4.33
C VAL A 51 21.76 -7.09 -4.50
N VAL A 52 20.86 -7.95 -4.97
CA VAL A 52 19.44 -7.59 -5.15
C VAL A 52 18.77 -7.33 -3.81
N GLU A 53 19.05 -8.13 -2.78
CA GLU A 53 18.52 -7.89 -1.43
C GLU A 53 19.04 -6.59 -0.84
N GLU A 54 20.33 -6.30 -1.02
CA GLU A 54 20.93 -5.06 -0.54
C GLU A 54 20.31 -3.84 -1.22
N VAL A 55 20.24 -3.85 -2.55
CA VAL A 55 19.59 -2.78 -3.33
C VAL A 55 18.13 -2.64 -2.92
N ARG A 56 17.41 -3.76 -2.73
CA ARG A 56 16.01 -3.72 -2.30
C ARG A 56 15.87 -3.09 -0.92
N ARG A 57 16.79 -3.37 0.01
CA ARG A 57 16.82 -2.79 1.34
C ARG A 57 17.01 -1.28 1.26
N GLU A 58 18.00 -0.82 0.49
CA GLU A 58 18.25 0.62 0.28
C GLU A 58 17.04 1.33 -0.33
N GLU A 59 16.49 0.78 -1.41
CA GLU A 59 15.29 1.32 -2.06
C GLU A 59 14.07 1.35 -1.12
N GLU A 60 13.90 0.32 -0.28
CA GLU A 60 12.82 0.28 0.71
C GLU A 60 13.02 1.35 1.81
N THR A 61 14.27 1.57 2.25
CA THR A 61 14.56 2.64 3.21
C THR A 61 14.29 4.02 2.61
N ALA A 62 14.68 4.27 1.35
CA ALA A 62 14.39 5.52 0.65
C ALA A 62 12.89 5.73 0.45
N ARG A 63 12.15 4.69 0.03
CA ARG A 63 10.68 4.73 -0.10
C ARG A 63 10.00 4.98 1.24
N SER A 64 10.46 4.34 2.30
CA SER A 64 9.94 4.53 3.66
C SER A 64 10.18 5.96 4.16
N ALA A 65 11.39 6.49 4.00
CA ALA A 65 11.72 7.87 4.35
C ALA A 65 10.84 8.87 3.59
N LYS A 66 10.62 8.63 2.28
CA LYS A 66 9.71 9.45 1.48
C LYS A 66 8.27 9.33 1.97
N ALA A 67 7.79 8.12 2.26
CA ALA A 67 6.42 7.88 2.71
C ALA A 67 6.13 8.62 4.02
N VAL A 68 7.05 8.60 4.99
CA VAL A 68 6.91 9.35 6.26
C VAL A 68 6.73 10.85 6.03
N SER A 69 7.37 11.42 5.01
CA SER A 69 7.23 12.84 4.66
C SER A 69 5.86 13.21 4.06
N LEU A 70 5.09 12.23 3.58
CA LEU A 70 3.82 12.48 2.89
C LEU A 70 2.66 12.50 3.89
N ALA A 71 2.07 13.68 4.10
CA ALA A 71 1.02 13.88 5.09
C ALA A 71 -0.26 13.05 4.86
N LYS A 72 -0.61 12.70 3.63
CA LYS A 72 -1.79 11.87 3.31
C LYS A 72 -1.41 10.47 2.85
N GLN A 73 -0.60 10.37 1.82
CA GLN A 73 -0.13 9.10 1.26
C GLN A 73 0.77 8.32 2.22
N GLY A 74 1.32 8.96 3.26
CA GLY A 74 2.08 8.32 4.33
C GLY A 74 1.26 7.93 5.56
N GLN A 75 -0.07 8.12 5.57
CA GLN A 75 -0.89 7.83 6.77
C GLN A 75 -0.81 6.36 7.20
N TRP A 76 -0.64 5.43 6.26
CA TRP A 76 -0.44 4.01 6.54
C TRP A 76 0.81 3.72 7.38
N MET A 77 1.81 4.61 7.38
CA MET A 77 3.01 4.48 8.23
C MET A 77 2.70 4.62 9.72
N ARG A 78 1.56 5.20 10.09
CA ARG A 78 1.15 5.46 11.49
C ARG A 78 0.29 4.35 12.09
N TRP A 79 0.05 3.27 11.35
CA TRP A 79 -0.80 2.17 11.77
C TRP A 79 -0.03 1.23 12.69
N GLU A 80 0.11 1.62 13.96
CA GLU A 80 0.67 0.77 15.00
C GLU A 80 -0.38 -0.23 15.51
N GLY A 81 -0.01 -1.51 15.62
CA GLY A 81 -0.86 -2.55 16.20
C GLY A 81 -2.05 -2.98 15.33
N MET A 82 -2.12 -2.58 14.06
CA MET A 82 -3.14 -3.06 13.13
C MET A 82 -2.68 -4.35 12.43
N GLU A 83 -3.56 -5.35 12.40
CA GLU A 83 -3.29 -6.63 11.73
C GLU A 83 -3.06 -6.41 10.24
N ARG A 84 -1.96 -6.98 9.71
CA ARG A 84 -1.66 -6.87 8.27
C ARG A 84 -2.61 -7.74 7.48
N ARG A 85 -3.59 -7.11 6.82
CA ARG A 85 -4.44 -7.82 5.87
C ARG A 85 -3.65 -8.15 4.61
N LYS A 86 -3.43 -9.43 4.34
CA LYS A 86 -2.95 -9.91 3.04
C LYS A 86 -4.16 -10.05 2.12
N ILE A 87 -4.16 -9.32 1.01
CA ILE A 87 -5.16 -9.46 -0.04
C ILE A 87 -4.49 -10.25 -1.17
N SER A 88 -5.01 -11.43 -1.47
CA SER A 88 -4.52 -12.22 -2.60
C SER A 88 -4.95 -11.60 -3.93
N TRP A 89 -4.22 -11.88 -5.01
CA TRP A 89 -4.62 -11.43 -6.35
C TRP A 89 -6.01 -11.92 -6.74
N LYS A 90 -6.35 -13.15 -6.36
CA LYS A 90 -7.68 -13.73 -6.61
C LYS A 90 -8.77 -12.93 -5.89
N GLU A 91 -8.61 -12.70 -4.59
CA GLU A 91 -9.56 -11.91 -3.80
C GLU A 91 -9.72 -10.49 -4.36
N LEU A 92 -8.61 -9.86 -4.79
CA LEU A 92 -8.66 -8.53 -5.38
C LEU A 92 -9.49 -8.50 -6.67
N TRP A 93 -9.39 -9.53 -7.51
CA TRP A 93 -10.17 -9.64 -8.74
C TRP A 93 -11.64 -10.00 -8.50
N GLU A 94 -11.94 -10.76 -7.46
CA GLU A 94 -13.31 -11.12 -7.07
C GLU A 94 -14.04 -9.97 -6.34
N MET A 95 -13.30 -9.01 -5.80
CA MET A 95 -13.87 -7.86 -5.12
C MET A 95 -14.53 -6.87 -6.09
N GLU A 96 -15.68 -6.35 -5.68
CA GLU A 96 -16.31 -5.21 -6.34
C GLU A 96 -15.37 -3.99 -6.34
N ALA A 97 -15.34 -3.24 -7.45
CA ALA A 97 -14.49 -2.07 -7.60
C ALA A 97 -14.73 -1.00 -6.51
N SER A 98 -15.97 -0.85 -6.05
CA SER A 98 -16.34 0.06 -4.96
C SER A 98 -15.67 -0.34 -3.64
N ASN A 99 -15.59 -1.64 -3.34
CA ASN A 99 -14.92 -2.17 -2.15
C ASN A 99 -13.41 -1.94 -2.21
N ILE A 100 -12.78 -2.15 -3.38
CA ILE A 100 -11.36 -1.88 -3.59
C ILE A 100 -11.08 -0.38 -3.37
N SER A 101 -11.88 0.48 -3.99
CA SER A 101 -11.79 1.93 -3.86
C SER A 101 -11.93 2.37 -2.40
N PHE A 102 -12.91 1.82 -1.68
CA PHE A 102 -13.13 2.10 -0.28
C PHE A 102 -11.93 1.70 0.58
N ILE A 103 -11.41 0.48 0.43
CA ILE A 103 -10.28 -0.03 1.22
C ILE A 103 -9.03 0.83 0.98
N ILE A 104 -8.69 1.11 -0.27
CA ILE A 104 -7.53 1.96 -0.59
C ILE A 104 -7.71 3.34 0.05
N ARG A 105 -8.88 3.97 -0.12
CA ARG A 105 -9.12 5.32 0.43
C ARG A 105 -9.14 5.36 1.95
N ALA A 106 -9.63 4.29 2.60
CA ALA A 106 -9.59 4.14 4.05
C ALA A 106 -8.15 4.03 4.55
N THR A 107 -7.30 3.26 3.84
CA THR A 107 -5.89 3.06 4.20
C THR A 107 -5.08 4.35 4.20
N TYR A 108 -5.35 5.24 3.24
CA TYR A 108 -4.64 6.51 3.11
C TYR A 108 -5.37 7.70 3.77
N ASP A 109 -6.48 7.47 4.50
CA ASP A 109 -7.33 8.53 5.10
C ASP A 109 -7.74 9.63 4.09
N VAL A 110 -8.17 9.19 2.91
CA VAL A 110 -8.67 10.04 1.81
C VAL A 110 -10.15 9.80 1.51
N LEU A 111 -10.87 9.14 2.41
CA LEU A 111 -12.32 9.04 2.35
C LEU A 111 -12.97 10.44 2.43
N PRO A 112 -14.19 10.62 1.90
CA PRO A 112 -14.92 11.89 1.93
C PRO A 112 -15.46 12.21 3.35
N SER A 113 -14.55 12.37 4.31
CA SER A 113 -14.87 12.95 5.63
C SER A 113 -14.91 14.47 5.52
N PRO A 114 -15.72 15.20 6.32
CA PRO A 114 -15.80 16.66 6.23
C PRO A 114 -14.44 17.35 6.36
N ARG A 115 -13.54 16.85 7.20
CA ARG A 115 -12.16 17.37 7.28
C ARG A 115 -11.39 17.18 5.97
N ASN A 116 -11.56 16.05 5.30
CA ASN A 116 -10.89 15.81 4.02
C ASN A 116 -11.54 16.63 2.90
N LEU A 117 -12.88 16.74 2.87
CA LEU A 117 -13.60 17.58 1.92
C LEU A 117 -13.23 19.06 2.08
N HIS A 118 -13.06 19.56 3.30
CA HIS A 118 -12.52 20.89 3.55
C HIS A 118 -11.14 21.09 2.90
N GLN A 119 -10.25 20.10 3.02
CA GLN A 119 -8.91 20.19 2.45
C GLN A 119 -8.90 20.22 0.91
N TRP A 120 -9.81 19.51 0.25
CA TRP A 120 -9.84 19.41 -1.22
C TRP A 120 -10.76 20.43 -1.89
N TYR A 121 -11.84 20.82 -1.22
CA TYR A 121 -12.94 21.60 -1.80
C TYR A 121 -13.35 22.82 -0.95
N GLY A 122 -12.76 23.03 0.22
CA GLY A 122 -13.06 24.18 1.09
C GLY A 122 -14.38 24.10 1.85
N GLU A 123 -15.03 22.93 1.87
CA GLU A 123 -16.28 22.68 2.62
C GLU A 123 -16.13 22.84 4.14
N ASP A 124 -17.23 22.92 4.89
CA ASP A 124 -17.19 22.99 6.35
C ASP A 124 -16.58 21.68 6.95
N PRO A 125 -15.48 21.76 7.74
CA PRO A 125 -14.88 20.58 8.33
C PRO A 125 -15.64 20.01 9.55
N THR A 126 -16.69 20.67 10.03
CA THR A 126 -17.38 20.27 11.27
C THR A 126 -18.16 18.96 11.14
N CYS A 127 -18.41 18.31 12.28
CA CYS A 127 -19.27 17.14 12.32
C CYS A 127 -20.74 17.56 12.33
N ALA A 128 -21.58 16.85 11.57
CA ALA A 128 -23.04 17.08 11.57
C ALA A 128 -23.72 16.90 12.95
N LEU A 129 -23.04 16.27 13.93
CA LEU A 129 -23.58 15.99 15.26
C LEU A 129 -22.89 16.78 16.38
N CYS A 130 -21.73 17.39 16.13
CA CYS A 130 -20.97 18.10 17.15
C CYS A 130 -20.02 19.13 16.53
N PRO A 131 -19.61 20.18 17.27
CA PRO A 131 -18.85 21.28 16.69
C PRO A 131 -17.37 20.96 16.38
N THR A 132 -16.91 19.73 16.56
CA THR A 132 -15.50 19.37 16.33
C THR A 132 -15.24 18.98 14.88
N PRO A 133 -14.03 19.24 14.33
CA PRO A 133 -13.67 18.79 12.99
C PRO A 133 -13.79 17.27 12.80
N ALA A 134 -14.52 16.86 11.77
CA ALA A 134 -14.84 15.46 11.52
C ALA A 134 -13.76 14.77 10.67
N THR A 135 -12.77 14.19 11.35
CA THR A 135 -11.87 13.18 10.77
C THR A 135 -12.59 11.85 10.58
N LEU A 136 -12.01 10.95 9.78
CA LEU A 136 -12.48 9.56 9.69
C LEU A 136 -12.55 8.89 11.08
N ARG A 137 -11.51 9.04 11.90
CA ARG A 137 -11.48 8.54 13.29
C ARG A 137 -12.61 9.14 14.14
N HIS A 138 -12.86 10.44 14.00
CA HIS A 138 -13.96 11.09 14.73
C HIS A 138 -15.31 10.47 14.36
N ILE A 139 -15.61 10.32 13.07
CA ILE A 139 -16.86 9.74 12.59
C ILE A 139 -17.02 8.29 13.05
N MET A 140 -15.94 7.50 12.97
CA MET A 140 -16.01 6.06 13.26
C MET A 140 -16.08 5.75 14.75
N THR A 141 -15.32 6.44 15.60
CA THR A 141 -15.20 6.08 17.02
C THR A 141 -15.05 7.26 17.99
N GLY A 142 -14.69 8.45 17.51
CA GLY A 142 -14.32 9.59 18.36
C GLY A 142 -15.41 10.62 18.69
N CYS A 143 -16.60 10.52 18.10
CA CYS A 143 -17.67 11.49 18.28
C CYS A 143 -18.42 11.23 19.60
N LYS A 144 -18.31 12.16 20.55
CA LYS A 144 -18.99 12.08 21.86
C LYS A 144 -20.52 12.03 21.71
N THR A 145 -21.09 12.86 20.84
CA THR A 145 -22.54 12.85 20.58
C THR A 145 -22.99 11.51 19.98
N SER A 146 -22.22 10.94 19.06
CA SER A 146 -22.52 9.62 18.47
C SER A 146 -22.46 8.51 19.51
N LEU A 147 -21.50 8.59 20.45
CA LEU A 147 -21.37 7.66 21.57
C LEU A 147 -22.57 7.75 22.52
N THR A 148 -22.91 8.96 22.99
CA THR A 148 -24.02 9.16 23.95
C THR A 148 -25.38 8.79 23.35
N GLN A 149 -25.56 9.01 22.05
CA GLN A 149 -26.76 8.59 21.32
C GLN A 149 -26.80 7.08 21.00
N GLY A 150 -25.80 6.29 21.40
CA GLY A 150 -25.78 4.84 21.18
C GLY A 150 -25.58 4.40 19.72
N ARG A 151 -25.19 5.31 18.82
CA ARG A 151 -25.05 5.00 17.38
C ARG A 151 -23.94 3.98 17.11
N TYR A 152 -22.86 3.99 17.89
CA TYR A 152 -21.79 3.00 17.78
C TYR A 152 -22.29 1.61 18.16
N THR A 153 -23.04 1.49 19.25
CA THR A 153 -23.68 0.23 19.65
C THR A 153 -24.59 -0.28 18.56
N TRP A 154 -25.43 0.59 17.97
CA TRP A 154 -26.30 0.19 16.87
C TRP A 154 -25.49 -0.32 15.66
N ARG A 155 -24.47 0.42 15.20
CA ARG A 155 -23.61 0.01 14.06
C ARG A 155 -22.91 -1.32 14.32
N HIS A 156 -22.33 -1.50 15.52
CA HIS A 156 -21.68 -2.76 15.89
C HIS A 156 -22.67 -3.92 15.93
N ASN A 157 -23.86 -3.72 16.48
CA ASN A 157 -24.90 -4.74 16.50
C ASN A 157 -25.37 -5.15 15.09
N GLN A 158 -25.41 -4.22 14.13
CA GLN A 158 -25.70 -4.58 12.73
C GLN A 158 -24.63 -5.50 12.14
N VAL A 159 -23.34 -5.21 12.40
CA VAL A 159 -22.24 -6.07 11.94
C VAL A 159 -22.32 -7.45 12.60
N LEU A 160 -22.55 -7.50 13.92
CA LEU A 160 -22.69 -8.77 14.66
C LEU A 160 -23.87 -9.61 14.16
N LYS A 161 -25.00 -8.98 13.81
CA LYS A 161 -26.15 -9.68 13.20
C LYS A 161 -25.80 -10.33 11.87
N ASN A 162 -25.10 -9.61 10.99
CA ASN A 162 -24.68 -10.17 9.70
C ASN A 162 -23.69 -11.33 9.88
N LEU A 163 -22.74 -11.20 10.82
CA LEU A 163 -21.81 -12.29 11.14
C LEU A 163 -22.54 -13.51 11.71
N ALA A 164 -23.46 -13.30 12.64
CA ALA A 164 -24.26 -14.39 13.21
C ALA A 164 -25.07 -15.11 12.12
N SER A 165 -25.72 -14.37 11.22
CA SER A 165 -26.46 -14.96 10.09
C SER A 165 -25.56 -15.77 9.17
N ALA A 166 -24.36 -15.27 8.84
CA ALA A 166 -23.41 -16.00 8.01
C ALA A 166 -22.94 -17.30 8.67
N LEU A 167 -22.68 -17.27 9.99
CA LEU A 167 -22.28 -18.45 10.75
C LEU A 167 -23.40 -19.50 10.84
N GLU A 168 -24.65 -19.07 11.03
CA GLU A 168 -25.80 -19.97 11.03
C GLU A 168 -25.98 -20.65 9.67
N ASN A 169 -25.78 -19.92 8.56
CA ASN A 169 -25.83 -20.50 7.21
C ASN A 169 -24.73 -21.54 6.94
N ILE A 170 -23.58 -21.46 7.63
CA ILE A 170 -22.51 -22.47 7.52
C ILE A 170 -22.84 -23.70 8.36
N ARG A 171 -23.61 -23.54 9.43
CA ARG A 171 -23.98 -24.61 10.35
C ARG A 171 -25.05 -25.54 9.78
N THR A 172 -25.92 -25.03 8.91
CA THR A 172 -26.95 -25.78 8.16
C THR A 172 -26.40 -26.36 6.87
#